data_AF-A0A2Z6NRS0-F1
#
_entry.id   AF-A0A2Z6NRS0-F1
#
_cell.length_a   1.000
_cell.length_b   1.000
_cell.length_c   1.000
_cell.angle_alpha   90.00
_cell.angle_beta   90.00
_cell.angle_gamma   90.00
#
_symmetry.space_group_name_H-M   'P 1'
#
loop_
_entity.id
_entity.type
_entity.pdbx_description
1 polymer ?
#
loop_
_entity_poly.entity_id
_entity_poly.type
_entity_poly.pdbx_seq_one_letter_code
_entity_poly.pdbx_strand_id
1 'polypeptide(L)'
;MRVGPEKVPEMRKEKPKKEGEKEELVDSYLSSLFSSSPSSLFSSSPSSQSSFSSSSGSRVTHGVFINFSPKDNSDIFVYDLDVAFAKAGIESYTDYQLDMGNELELEELLEDAHISILVFSQNYTESSSCLNEMQQIMEYRRNHGHMVMPVFYNVDPSDVRHQRGAFGKKLHATAERRYLDRKLRENMLLSWKSALTQAAGLVGWDAANYR
;
A
#
# COMPACT_ATOMS: atom_id res chain seq x y z
N MET A 1 -13.05 -65.13 30.14
CA MET A 1 -12.00 -64.09 30.17
C MET A 1 -12.54 -62.87 29.42
N ARG A 2 -12.75 -61.73 30.09
CA ARG A 2 -13.24 -60.49 29.45
C ARG A 2 -12.03 -59.69 28.97
N VAL A 3 -11.98 -59.37 27.68
CA VAL A 3 -10.96 -58.49 27.07
C VAL A 3 -11.51 -57.06 27.15
N GLY A 4 -10.80 -56.17 27.85
CA GLY A 4 -11.17 -54.75 27.98
C GLY A 4 -10.71 -53.93 26.76
N PRO A 5 -11.31 -52.76 26.51
CA PRO A 5 -11.01 -51.97 25.31
C PRO A 5 -9.63 -51.33 25.35
N GLU A 6 -8.95 -51.40 24.21
CA GLU A 6 -7.63 -50.84 23.91
C GLU A 6 -7.68 -49.30 23.84
N LYS A 7 -6.78 -48.61 24.56
CA LYS A 7 -6.68 -47.15 24.57
C LYS A 7 -5.99 -46.65 23.30
N VAL A 8 -6.71 -45.87 22.50
CA VAL A 8 -6.15 -45.10 21.37
C VAL A 8 -5.33 -43.92 21.90
N PRO A 9 -4.10 -43.67 21.40
CA PRO A 9 -3.28 -42.55 21.84
C PRO A 9 -3.78 -41.21 21.27
N GLU A 10 -3.85 -40.21 22.15
CA GLU A 10 -4.27 -38.84 21.85
C GLU A 10 -3.19 -38.11 21.03
N MET A 11 -3.53 -37.68 19.81
CA MET A 11 -2.65 -36.88 18.97
C MET A 11 -2.50 -35.47 19.53
N ARG A 12 -1.27 -35.10 19.90
CA ARG A 12 -0.89 -33.74 20.26
C ARG A 12 -1.15 -32.81 19.08
N LYS A 13 -2.04 -31.83 19.27
CA LYS A 13 -2.22 -30.71 18.34
C LYS A 13 -0.95 -29.86 18.38
N GLU A 14 -0.22 -29.80 17.26
CA GLU A 14 0.81 -28.78 17.07
C GLU A 14 0.16 -27.39 17.04
N LYS A 15 0.72 -26.46 17.83
CA LYS A 15 0.31 -25.06 17.82
C LYS A 15 0.72 -24.41 16.50
N PRO A 16 -0.14 -23.61 15.85
CA PRO A 16 0.27 -22.83 14.69
C PRO A 16 1.38 -21.84 15.09
N LYS A 17 2.45 -21.82 14.28
CA LYS A 17 3.59 -20.90 14.41
C LYS A 17 3.07 -19.47 14.18
N LYS A 18 3.44 -18.53 15.07
CA LYS A 18 2.95 -17.15 15.07
C LYS A 18 3.37 -16.42 13.79
N GLU A 19 2.38 -15.88 13.06
CA GLU A 19 2.60 -15.00 11.90
C GLU A 19 3.18 -13.62 12.28
N GLY A 20 3.14 -13.24 13.56
CA GLY A 20 3.60 -11.93 14.04
C GLY A 20 5.10 -11.66 13.90
N GLU A 21 5.96 -12.68 13.89
CA GLU A 21 7.41 -12.50 13.75
C GLU A 21 7.81 -12.05 12.33
N LYS A 22 6.95 -12.28 11.32
CA LYS A 22 7.22 -11.88 9.95
C LYS A 22 6.86 -10.43 9.68
N GLU A 23 5.83 -9.89 10.35
CA GLU A 23 5.43 -8.50 10.19
C GLU A 23 6.46 -7.57 10.84
N GLU A 24 6.92 -7.90 12.06
CA GLU A 24 7.96 -7.13 12.77
C GLU A 24 9.30 -7.07 12.01
N LEU A 25 9.68 -8.17 11.32
CA LEU A 25 10.91 -8.22 10.54
C LEU A 25 10.80 -7.42 9.23
N VAL A 26 9.62 -7.37 8.62
CA VAL A 26 9.34 -6.55 7.43
C VAL A 26 9.37 -5.07 7.82
N ASP A 27 8.74 -4.69 8.93
CA ASP A 27 8.73 -3.31 9.42
C ASP A 27 10.15 -2.81 9.74
N SER A 28 10.99 -3.65 10.34
CA SER A 28 12.40 -3.35 10.58
C SER A 28 13.21 -3.19 9.29
N TYR A 29 12.98 -4.04 8.28
CA TYR A 29 13.64 -3.93 6.97
C TYR A 29 13.24 -2.66 6.23
N LEU A 30 11.94 -2.34 6.22
CA LEU A 30 11.40 -1.11 5.62
C LEU A 30 11.95 0.12 6.34
N SER A 31 12.00 0.11 7.67
CA SER A 31 12.62 1.19 8.46
C SER A 31 14.08 1.42 8.06
N SER A 32 14.86 0.35 7.86
CA SER A 32 16.24 0.45 7.41
C SER A 32 16.38 1.00 5.98
N LEU A 33 15.47 0.63 5.07
CA LEU A 33 15.48 1.13 3.69
C LEU A 33 15.19 2.64 3.63
N PHE A 34 14.20 3.11 4.40
CA PHE A 34 13.81 4.53 4.41
C PHE A 34 14.69 5.42 5.29
N SER A 35 15.35 4.86 6.32
CA SER A 35 16.36 5.56 7.14
C SER A 35 17.62 5.93 6.36
N SER A 36 17.90 5.25 5.24
CA SER A 36 19.16 5.40 4.50
C SER A 36 19.13 6.54 3.47
N SER A 37 18.01 7.25 3.35
CA SER A 37 17.90 8.43 2.47
C SER A 37 18.74 9.59 3.01
N PRO A 38 19.63 10.19 2.19
CA PRO A 38 20.44 11.31 2.63
C PRO A 38 19.61 12.59 2.62
N SER A 39 18.95 12.92 3.73
CA SER A 39 18.48 14.28 3.99
C SER A 39 19.71 15.14 4.32
N SER A 40 20.21 15.84 3.29
CA SER A 40 21.32 16.78 3.42
C SER A 40 20.92 18.02 4.23
N LEU A 41 21.55 18.15 5.40
CA LEU A 41 22.19 19.35 5.98
C LEU A 41 21.47 20.70 5.85
N PHE A 42 21.05 21.28 6.98
CA PHE A 42 21.35 22.71 7.25
C PHE A 42 21.62 22.95 8.73
N SER A 43 22.78 23.56 8.98
CA SER A 43 23.33 23.99 10.27
C SER A 43 22.63 25.25 10.77
N SER A 44 22.19 25.26 12.02
CA SER A 44 21.59 26.43 12.67
C SER A 44 22.66 27.30 13.33
N SER A 45 22.74 28.58 12.96
CA SER A 45 23.00 29.70 13.89
C SER A 45 22.60 31.05 13.29
N PRO A 46 22.17 32.04 14.11
CA PRO A 46 21.29 33.13 13.67
C PRO A 46 22.00 34.49 13.54
N SER A 47 21.53 35.34 12.62
CA SER A 47 21.52 36.81 12.79
C SER A 47 20.75 37.57 11.68
N SER A 48 19.80 38.38 12.16
CA SER A 48 19.16 39.61 11.66
C SER A 48 19.15 40.04 10.17
N GLN A 49 17.92 40.18 9.67
CA GLN A 49 17.32 41.23 8.81
C GLN A 49 18.03 41.68 7.51
N SER A 50 17.40 41.44 6.36
CA SER A 50 16.79 42.50 5.52
C SER A 50 16.04 41.89 4.33
N SER A 51 14.94 42.55 3.98
CA SER A 51 13.96 42.16 2.97
C SER A 51 14.51 42.28 1.54
N PHE A 52 14.57 41.15 0.84
CA PHE A 52 14.48 41.12 -0.61
C PHE A 52 13.22 40.34 -0.98
N SER A 53 12.26 41.03 -1.57
CA SER A 53 11.09 40.41 -2.20
C SER A 53 11.55 39.60 -3.41
N SER A 54 12.01 38.37 -3.18
CA SER A 54 11.99 37.35 -4.22
C SER A 54 10.56 36.85 -4.31
N SER A 55 9.88 37.14 -5.42
CA SER A 55 8.74 36.33 -5.84
C SER A 55 9.27 34.92 -6.13
N SER A 56 9.50 34.16 -5.07
CA SER A 56 9.58 32.71 -5.17
C SER A 56 8.16 32.31 -5.53
N GLY A 57 7.87 32.25 -6.84
CA GLY A 57 6.75 31.44 -7.29
C GLY A 57 6.88 30.14 -6.55
N SER A 58 5.87 29.77 -5.76
CA SER A 58 5.87 28.48 -5.10
C SER A 58 6.23 27.49 -6.19
N ARG A 59 7.37 26.80 -6.03
CA ARG A 59 7.60 25.61 -6.82
C ARG A 59 6.49 24.70 -6.35
N VAL A 60 5.39 24.67 -7.11
CA VAL A 60 4.28 23.75 -6.88
C VAL A 60 4.91 22.38 -7.10
N THR A 61 5.43 21.79 -6.02
CA THR A 61 5.87 20.40 -6.02
C THR A 61 4.59 19.60 -6.18
N HIS A 62 4.40 19.04 -7.36
CA HIS A 62 3.23 18.23 -7.62
C HIS A 62 3.45 16.91 -6.89
N GLY A 63 2.72 16.67 -5.81
CA GLY A 63 2.85 15.45 -5.02
C GLY A 63 2.35 14.21 -5.76
N VAL A 64 2.98 13.06 -5.51
CA VAL A 64 2.53 11.74 -5.94
C VAL A 64 2.24 10.90 -4.71
N PHE A 65 1.00 10.43 -4.55
CA PHE A 65 0.69 9.44 -3.51
C PHE A 65 0.88 8.03 -4.07
N ILE A 66 1.68 7.18 -3.42
CA ILE A 66 1.90 5.80 -3.87
C ILE A 66 1.29 4.84 -2.85
N ASN A 67 0.29 4.09 -3.30
CA ASN A 67 -0.32 3.01 -2.55
C ASN A 67 0.18 1.66 -3.08
N PHE A 68 0.77 0.86 -2.19
CA PHE A 68 1.34 -0.44 -2.51
C PHE A 68 1.25 -1.37 -1.30
N SER A 69 1.31 -2.68 -1.53
CA SER A 69 1.48 -3.65 -0.44
C SER A 69 2.96 -3.89 -0.20
N PRO A 70 3.47 -3.99 1.04
CA PRO A 70 4.89 -4.13 1.32
C PRO A 70 5.34 -5.60 1.23
N LYS A 71 4.40 -6.54 1.09
CA LYS A 71 4.61 -7.98 1.22
C LYS A 71 5.16 -8.64 -0.05
N ASP A 72 5.56 -7.87 -1.07
CA ASP A 72 5.77 -8.37 -2.44
C ASP A 72 7.14 -8.06 -3.09
N ASN A 73 8.14 -7.60 -2.34
CA ASN A 73 9.34 -6.95 -2.91
C ASN A 73 9.00 -5.72 -3.80
N SER A 74 7.75 -5.27 -3.75
CA SER A 74 7.22 -4.04 -4.35
C SER A 74 7.75 -2.81 -3.64
N ASP A 75 8.22 -2.94 -2.40
CA ASP A 75 9.00 -1.94 -1.69
C ASP A 75 10.27 -1.55 -2.44
N ILE A 76 10.99 -2.51 -3.05
CA ILE A 76 12.16 -2.21 -3.89
C ILE A 76 11.74 -1.41 -5.12
N PHE A 77 10.67 -1.84 -5.81
CA PHE A 77 10.16 -1.12 -6.98
C PHE A 77 9.66 0.29 -6.62
N VAL A 78 8.97 0.44 -5.49
CA VAL A 78 8.48 1.73 -5.00
C VAL A 78 9.63 2.62 -4.55
N TYR A 79 10.69 2.05 -3.95
CA TYR A 79 11.91 2.78 -3.64
C TYR A 79 12.57 3.32 -4.92
N ASP A 80 12.68 2.51 -5.97
CA ASP A 80 13.21 2.97 -7.26
C ASP A 80 12.33 4.09 -7.87
N LEU A 81 11.00 3.99 -7.75
CA LEU A 81 10.07 5.05 -8.15
C LEU A 81 10.27 6.33 -7.35
N ASP A 82 10.38 6.24 -6.02
CA ASP A 82 10.59 7.37 -5.12
C ASP A 82 11.90 8.10 -5.45
N VAL A 83 12.99 7.36 -5.66
CA VAL A 83 14.28 7.91 -6.10
C VAL A 83 14.17 8.57 -7.48
N ALA A 84 13.39 8.01 -8.41
CA ALA A 84 13.17 8.60 -9.72
C ALA A 84 12.36 9.90 -9.64
N PHE A 85 11.31 9.95 -8.81
CA PHE A 85 10.54 11.16 -8.55
C PHE A 85 11.40 12.25 -7.92
N ALA A 86 12.17 11.92 -6.89
CA ALA A 86 13.08 12.86 -6.24
C ALA A 86 14.09 13.46 -7.24
N LYS A 87 14.67 12.64 -8.13
CA LYS A 87 15.56 13.11 -9.22
C LYS A 87 14.85 14.03 -10.22
N ALA A 88 13.55 13.82 -10.43
CA ALA A 88 12.71 14.68 -11.28
C ALA A 88 12.19 15.93 -10.55
N GLY A 89 12.50 16.11 -9.26
CA GLY A 89 11.97 17.21 -8.44
C GLY A 89 10.48 17.05 -8.09
N ILE A 90 9.97 15.82 -8.14
CA ILE A 90 8.61 15.43 -7.78
C ILE A 90 8.65 14.87 -6.36
N GLU A 91 7.72 15.31 -5.51
CA GLU A 91 7.59 14.83 -4.14
C GLU A 91 6.66 13.62 -4.13
N SER A 92 7.05 12.54 -3.45
CA SER A 92 6.23 11.34 -3.30
C SER A 92 5.94 11.05 -1.83
N TYR A 93 4.72 10.59 -1.58
CA TYR A 93 4.21 10.19 -0.28
C TYR A 93 3.84 8.72 -0.32
N THR A 94 4.13 8.00 0.75
CA THR A 94 3.73 6.60 0.92
C THR A 94 3.09 6.40 2.29
N ASP A 95 2.06 5.58 2.37
CA ASP A 95 1.31 5.36 3.62
C ASP A 95 2.19 4.76 4.75
N TYR A 96 3.25 4.01 4.40
CA TYR A 96 4.22 3.51 5.39
C TYR A 96 5.01 4.59 6.14
N GLN A 97 5.00 5.84 5.65
CA GLN A 97 5.59 6.97 6.37
C GLN A 97 4.62 7.52 7.44
N LEU A 98 3.32 7.23 7.37
CA LEU A 98 2.29 7.70 8.32
C LEU A 98 2.31 6.92 9.63
N ASP A 99 2.59 5.61 9.57
CA ASP A 99 2.78 4.76 10.75
C ASP A 99 3.97 5.19 11.64
N MET A 100 4.85 6.08 11.16
CA MET A 100 5.99 6.62 11.91
C MET A 100 5.72 7.95 12.66
N GLY A 101 4.45 8.34 12.83
CA GLY A 101 4.06 9.37 13.80
C GLY A 101 3.60 10.72 13.22
N ASN A 102 3.25 10.76 11.93
CA ASN A 102 2.50 11.86 11.34
C ASN A 102 1.13 11.33 10.91
N GLU A 103 0.12 11.56 11.75
CA GLU A 103 -1.28 11.21 11.53
C GLU A 103 -1.93 12.20 10.55
N LEU A 104 -1.34 12.40 9.37
CA LEU A 104 -2.05 13.08 8.28
C LEU A 104 -3.13 12.13 7.78
N GLU A 105 -4.39 12.57 7.80
CA GLU A 105 -5.47 11.79 7.24
C GLU A 105 -5.23 11.64 5.73
N LEU A 106 -5.47 10.44 5.17
CA LEU A 106 -5.26 10.14 3.75
C LEU A 106 -5.86 11.22 2.82
N GLU A 107 -6.98 11.81 3.22
CA GLU A 107 -7.63 12.90 2.49
C GLU A 107 -6.73 14.13 2.29
N GLU A 108 -5.98 14.56 3.33
CA GLU A 108 -5.05 15.69 3.23
C GLU A 108 -3.91 15.38 2.24
N LEU A 109 -3.41 14.14 2.25
CA LEU A 109 -2.39 13.71 1.29
C LEU A 109 -2.92 13.65 -0.14
N LEU A 110 -4.21 13.33 -0.32
CA LEU A 110 -4.86 13.33 -1.62
C LEU A 110 -5.20 14.74 -2.12
N GLU A 111 -5.43 15.70 -1.21
CA GLU A 111 -5.56 17.11 -1.54
C GLU A 111 -4.24 17.70 -2.06
N ASP A 112 -3.12 17.35 -1.43
CA ASP A 112 -1.78 17.82 -1.80
C ASP A 112 -1.21 17.08 -3.02
N ALA A 113 -1.57 15.80 -3.21
CA ALA A 113 -1.13 15.02 -4.35
C ALA A 113 -1.90 15.37 -5.62
N HIS A 114 -1.20 15.50 -6.74
CA HIS A 114 -1.84 15.64 -8.06
C HIS A 114 -2.24 14.29 -8.67
N ILE A 115 -1.57 13.22 -8.24
CA ILE A 115 -1.78 11.87 -8.77
C ILE A 115 -1.60 10.83 -7.67
N SER A 116 -2.46 9.83 -7.66
CA SER A 116 -2.23 8.59 -6.92
C SER A 116 -1.82 7.46 -7.85
N ILE A 117 -0.73 6.78 -7.49
CA ILE A 117 -0.24 5.58 -8.15
C ILE A 117 -0.68 4.36 -7.33
N LEU A 118 -1.43 3.46 -7.96
CA LEU A 118 -1.86 2.19 -7.36
C LEU A 118 -0.97 1.06 -7.87
N VAL A 119 0.00 0.63 -7.07
CA VAL A 119 0.93 -0.45 -7.46
C VAL A 119 0.32 -1.80 -7.08
N PHE A 120 -0.38 -2.41 -8.03
CA PHE A 120 -0.95 -3.74 -7.86
C PHE A 120 0.11 -4.82 -8.04
N SER A 121 0.29 -5.62 -7.00
CA SER A 121 1.22 -6.75 -6.91
C SER A 121 0.48 -8.04 -6.54
N GLN A 122 1.19 -9.18 -6.54
CA GLN A 122 0.57 -10.49 -6.33
C GLN A 122 -0.03 -10.71 -4.93
N ASN A 123 0.54 -10.10 -3.88
CA ASN A 123 0.07 -10.08 -2.50
C ASN A 123 -0.61 -8.76 -2.13
N TYR A 124 -0.96 -7.90 -3.11
CA TYR A 124 -1.60 -6.61 -2.85
C TYR A 124 -2.86 -6.76 -1.99
N THR A 125 -3.71 -7.73 -2.34
CA THR A 125 -4.98 -8.00 -1.64
C THR A 125 -4.81 -8.70 -0.27
N GLU A 126 -3.58 -8.99 0.17
CA GLU A 126 -3.32 -9.56 1.49
C GLU A 126 -3.32 -8.49 2.60
N SER A 127 -3.15 -7.22 2.22
CA SER A 127 -3.20 -6.05 3.10
C SER A 127 -4.58 -5.40 3.06
N SER A 128 -5.32 -5.45 4.17
CA SER A 128 -6.61 -4.75 4.27
C SER A 128 -6.45 -3.23 4.29
N SER A 129 -5.30 -2.71 4.76
CA SER A 129 -5.04 -1.26 4.75
C SER A 129 -4.93 -0.77 3.32
N CYS A 130 -4.06 -1.40 2.50
CA CYS A 130 -3.90 -1.03 1.10
C CYS A 130 -5.23 -1.08 0.32
N LEU A 131 -6.09 -2.07 0.62
CA LEU A 131 -7.41 -2.18 0.02
C LEU A 131 -8.36 -1.05 0.44
N ASN A 132 -8.30 -0.61 1.69
CA ASN A 132 -9.12 0.50 2.20
C ASN A 132 -8.62 1.85 1.66
N GLU A 133 -7.31 2.07 1.61
CA GLU A 133 -6.69 3.26 1.01
C GLU A 133 -7.05 3.36 -0.47
N MET A 134 -6.91 2.27 -1.23
CA MET A 134 -7.29 2.24 -2.64
C MET A 134 -8.78 2.53 -2.85
N GLN A 135 -9.64 2.01 -1.98
CA GLN A 135 -11.05 2.36 -2.02
C GLN A 135 -11.26 3.86 -1.82
N GLN A 136 -10.61 4.47 -0.82
CA GLN A 136 -10.69 5.90 -0.53
C GLN A 136 -10.15 6.74 -1.69
N ILE A 137 -9.02 6.37 -2.29
CA ILE A 137 -8.45 7.02 -3.49
C ILE A 137 -9.45 6.99 -4.64
N MET A 138 -10.10 5.85 -4.89
CA MET A 138 -11.07 5.72 -5.97
C MET A 138 -12.36 6.51 -5.71
N GLU A 139 -12.75 6.68 -4.44
CA GLU A 139 -13.83 7.55 -4.03
C GLU A 139 -13.47 9.03 -4.19
N TYR A 140 -12.28 9.43 -3.71
CA TYR A 140 -11.75 10.78 -3.87
C TYR A 140 -11.63 11.17 -5.35
N ARG A 141 -11.13 10.27 -6.19
CA ARG A 141 -11.16 10.42 -7.66
C ARG A 141 -12.55 10.71 -8.20
N ARG A 142 -13.57 9.97 -7.74
CA ARG A 142 -14.94 10.15 -8.23
C ARG A 142 -15.49 11.53 -7.84
N ASN A 143 -15.19 11.99 -6.64
CA ASN A 143 -15.76 13.20 -6.07
C ASN A 143 -15.01 14.47 -6.48
N HIS A 144 -13.68 14.39 -6.65
CA HIS A 144 -12.78 15.53 -6.86
C HIS A 144 -12.09 15.52 -8.23
N GLY A 145 -12.26 14.47 -9.04
CA GLY A 145 -11.60 14.34 -10.33
C GLY A 145 -10.10 14.01 -10.24
N HIS A 146 -9.64 13.56 -9.07
CA HIS A 146 -8.25 13.19 -8.79
C HIS A 146 -7.67 12.20 -9.81
N MET A 147 -6.42 12.40 -10.23
CA MET A 147 -5.79 11.50 -11.18
C MET A 147 -5.33 10.22 -10.49
N VAL A 148 -5.65 9.08 -11.10
CA VAL A 148 -5.23 7.78 -10.60
C VAL A 148 -4.58 6.99 -11.73
N MET A 149 -3.41 6.44 -11.47
CA MET A 149 -2.64 5.63 -12.41
C MET A 149 -2.37 4.24 -11.81
N PRO A 150 -2.99 3.17 -12.33
CA PRO A 150 -2.66 1.82 -11.91
C PRO A 150 -1.33 1.38 -12.54
N VAL A 151 -0.50 0.72 -11.73
CA VAL A 151 0.73 0.04 -12.14
C VAL A 151 0.59 -1.43 -11.79
N PHE A 152 0.72 -2.31 -12.78
CA PHE A 152 0.62 -3.75 -12.59
C PHE A 152 2.03 -4.34 -12.48
N TYR A 153 2.45 -4.67 -11.26
CA TYR A 153 3.77 -5.18 -10.92
C TYR A 153 3.71 -6.69 -10.69
N ASN A 154 4.23 -7.47 -11.66
CA ASN A 154 4.24 -8.94 -11.62
C ASN A 154 2.85 -9.57 -11.37
N VAL A 155 1.79 -8.91 -11.87
CA VAL A 155 0.40 -9.39 -11.80
C VAL A 155 -0.28 -9.13 -13.13
N ASP A 156 -1.14 -10.06 -13.56
CA ASP A 156 -1.94 -9.86 -14.77
C ASP A 156 -3.03 -8.79 -14.51
N PRO A 157 -3.12 -7.72 -15.31
CA PRO A 157 -4.18 -6.71 -15.19
C PRO A 157 -5.60 -7.30 -15.19
N SER A 158 -5.83 -8.39 -15.92
CA SER A 158 -7.10 -9.12 -15.96
C SER A 158 -7.41 -9.81 -14.63
N ASP A 159 -6.39 -10.34 -13.95
CA ASP A 159 -6.55 -10.93 -12.62
C ASP A 159 -6.91 -9.87 -11.58
N VAL A 160 -6.33 -8.67 -11.68
CA VAL A 160 -6.71 -7.53 -10.82
C VAL A 160 -8.14 -7.07 -11.13
N ARG A 161 -8.45 -6.85 -12.42
CA ARG A 161 -9.74 -6.30 -12.88
C ARG A 161 -10.92 -7.21 -12.58
N HIS A 162 -10.73 -8.52 -12.67
CA HIS A 162 -11.80 -9.50 -12.46
C HIS A 162 -11.63 -10.29 -11.15
N GLN A 163 -10.63 -9.93 -10.33
CA GLN A 163 -10.28 -10.58 -9.07
C GLN A 163 -10.21 -12.11 -9.22
N ARG A 164 -9.41 -12.57 -10.19
CA ARG A 164 -9.25 -13.99 -10.54
C ARG A 164 -7.99 -14.59 -9.91
N GLY A 165 -7.81 -15.90 -10.08
CA GLY A 165 -6.59 -16.60 -9.73
C GLY A 165 -6.23 -16.48 -8.24
N ALA A 166 -4.93 -16.33 -7.96
CA ALA A 166 -4.40 -16.16 -6.62
C ALA A 166 -4.83 -14.81 -6.01
N PHE A 167 -4.89 -13.76 -6.82
CA PHE A 167 -5.27 -12.41 -6.40
C PHE A 167 -6.67 -12.40 -5.78
N GLY A 168 -7.66 -12.98 -6.48
CA GLY A 168 -9.02 -13.13 -5.96
C GLY A 168 -9.10 -13.98 -4.68
N LYS A 169 -8.38 -15.09 -4.62
CA LYS A 169 -8.38 -15.97 -3.43
C LYS A 169 -7.87 -15.23 -2.19
N LYS A 170 -6.79 -14.45 -2.34
CA LYS A 170 -6.21 -13.64 -1.27
C LYS A 170 -7.17 -12.54 -0.81
N LEU A 171 -7.83 -11.85 -1.73
CA LEU A 171 -8.87 -10.87 -1.41
C LEU A 171 -9.97 -11.47 -0.53
N HIS A 172 -10.49 -12.64 -0.91
CA HIS A 172 -11.50 -13.35 -0.13
C HIS A 172 -10.99 -13.74 1.27
N ALA A 173 -9.78 -14.30 1.36
CA ALA A 173 -9.17 -14.68 2.62
C ALA A 173 -8.92 -13.47 3.54
N THR A 174 -8.53 -12.32 2.99
CA THR A 174 -8.36 -11.07 3.75
C THR A 174 -9.68 -10.59 4.33
N ALA A 175 -10.76 -10.60 3.54
CA ALA A 175 -12.09 -10.25 4.03
C ALA A 175 -12.55 -11.19 5.17
N GLU A 176 -12.32 -12.49 5.03
CA GLU A 176 -12.65 -13.48 6.06
C GLU A 176 -11.88 -13.29 7.35
N ARG A 177 -10.56 -13.01 7.26
CA ARG A 177 -9.72 -12.72 8.42
C ARG A 177 -10.12 -11.42 9.12
N ARG A 178 -10.48 -10.39 8.36
CA ARG A 178 -10.71 -9.03 8.88
C ARG A 178 -12.12 -8.81 9.44
N TYR A 179 -13.13 -9.51 8.90
CA TYR A 179 -14.54 -9.29 9.25
C TYR A 179 -15.22 -10.60 9.65
N LEU A 180 -15.47 -10.75 10.96
CA LEU A 180 -16.18 -11.90 11.51
C LEU A 180 -17.68 -11.89 11.14
N ASP A 181 -18.30 -10.70 11.17
CA ASP A 181 -19.69 -10.55 10.75
C ASP A 181 -19.83 -10.78 9.25
N ARG A 182 -20.77 -11.67 8.90
CA ARG A 182 -20.98 -12.10 7.52
C ARG A 182 -21.45 -10.94 6.63
N LYS A 183 -22.37 -10.11 7.12
CA LYS A 183 -22.97 -9.03 6.33
C LYS A 183 -21.94 -7.94 6.07
N LEU A 184 -21.16 -7.56 7.08
CA LEU A 184 -20.04 -6.62 6.93
C LEU A 184 -18.99 -7.17 5.95
N ARG A 185 -18.62 -8.45 6.06
CA ARG A 185 -17.68 -9.08 5.14
C ARG A 185 -18.15 -9.03 3.69
N GLU A 186 -19.40 -9.41 3.44
CA GLU A 186 -19.99 -9.40 2.10
C GLU A 186 -20.02 -7.97 1.53
N ASN A 187 -20.41 -6.98 2.34
CA ASN A 187 -20.41 -5.57 1.93
C ASN A 187 -19.01 -5.05 1.60
N MET A 188 -18.02 -5.30 2.47
CA MET A 188 -16.65 -4.85 2.25
C MET A 188 -16.03 -5.51 1.03
N LEU A 189 -16.25 -6.81 0.85
CA LEU A 189 -15.77 -7.53 -0.31
C LEU A 189 -16.37 -6.99 -1.61
N LEU A 190 -17.66 -6.65 -1.63
CA LEU A 190 -18.30 -6.02 -2.78
C LEU A 190 -17.69 -4.65 -3.08
N SER A 191 -17.45 -3.85 -2.03
CA SER A 191 -16.82 -2.54 -2.14
C SER A 191 -15.42 -2.63 -2.75
N TRP A 192 -14.56 -3.49 -2.19
CA TRP A 192 -13.20 -3.68 -2.71
C TRP A 192 -13.18 -4.23 -4.14
N LYS A 193 -14.04 -5.19 -4.48
CA LYS A 193 -14.16 -5.70 -5.87
C LYS A 193 -14.56 -4.60 -6.84
N SER A 194 -15.51 -3.76 -6.46
CA SER A 194 -15.96 -2.63 -7.27
C SER A 194 -14.82 -1.62 -7.49
N ALA A 195 -14.08 -1.29 -6.44
CA ALA A 195 -12.95 -0.36 -6.52
C ALA A 195 -11.80 -0.93 -7.37
N LEU A 196 -11.40 -2.20 -7.16
CA LEU A 196 -10.39 -2.88 -7.96
C LEU A 196 -10.76 -2.95 -9.44
N THR A 197 -12.02 -3.25 -9.74
CA THR A 197 -12.53 -3.32 -11.12
C THR A 197 -12.46 -1.96 -11.80
N GLN A 198 -12.82 -0.88 -11.09
CA GLN A 198 -12.73 0.48 -11.60
C GLN A 198 -11.28 0.91 -11.79
N ALA A 199 -10.43 0.70 -10.78
CA ALA A 199 -9.02 1.08 -10.80
C ALA A 199 -8.26 0.38 -11.93
N ALA A 200 -8.40 -0.95 -12.06
CA ALA A 200 -7.76 -1.72 -13.13
C ALA A 200 -8.41 -1.50 -14.51
N GLY A 201 -9.53 -0.78 -14.58
CA GLY A 201 -10.13 -0.30 -15.82
C GLY A 201 -9.57 1.03 -16.32
N LEU A 202 -8.75 1.73 -15.51
CA LEU A 202 -8.09 2.96 -15.90
C LEU A 202 -6.89 2.67 -16.82
N VAL A 203 -6.47 3.69 -17.59
CA VAL A 203 -5.23 3.63 -18.35
C VAL A 203 -4.06 3.62 -17.38
N GLY A 204 -3.16 2.64 -17.52
CA GLY A 204 -2.03 2.44 -16.62
C GLY A 204 -0.88 1.70 -17.27
N TRP A 205 0.06 1.27 -16.43
CA TRP A 205 1.34 0.68 -16.84
C TRP A 205 1.42 -0.79 -16.43
N ASP A 206 1.77 -1.66 -17.36
CA ASP A 206 2.11 -3.06 -17.08
C ASP A 206 3.64 -3.19 -17.03
N ALA A 207 4.17 -3.42 -15.84
CA ALA A 207 5.61 -3.48 -15.60
C ALA A 207 6.26 -4.74 -16.19
N ALA A 208 5.47 -5.79 -16.52
CA ALA A 208 5.99 -7.00 -17.15
C ALA A 208 6.33 -6.81 -18.65
N ASN A 209 5.85 -5.72 -19.26
CA ASN A 209 6.03 -5.44 -20.69
C ASN A 209 7.27 -4.58 -21.02
N TYR A 210 8.09 -4.21 -20.03
CA TYR A 210 9.35 -3.51 -20.26
C TYR A 210 10.54 -4.47 -20.16
N ARG A 211 11.03 -4.91 -21.32
CA ARG A 211 12.33 -5.58 -21.52
C ARG A 211 13.29 -4.64 -22.23
#